data_AF-A0A421B6T5-F1
#
_entry.id   AF-A0A421B6T5-F1
#
_cell.length_a   1.000
_cell.length_b   1.000
_cell.length_c   1.000
_cell.angle_alpha   90.00
_cell.angle_beta   90.00
_cell.angle_gamma   90.00
#
_symmetry.space_group_name_H-M   'P 1'
#
loop_
_entity.id
_entity.type
_entity.pdbx_description
1 polymer ?
#
loop_
_entity_poly.entity_id
_entity_poly.type
_entity_poly.pdbx_seq_one_letter_code
_entity_poly.pdbx_strand_id
1 'polypeptide(L)'
;MTGIPGRTAVTESLKALPAQLTPPVELPAGVHELAVAAAAALGWDGTVLPEMTLHGRRVCLVVDLKADVHAERICLGQEPVTDRASVSTWAWPELNGRVPEPAVRIVGAIAVARHWRTGLANAVPFLRYGDTAMVLPTSAVLTHDYLANCLPRSRAYGVAIVSAEPDAKVELDLPGRQDRAYPEVDALYRWVSELAYDQILDGAAATS
;
A
#
# COMPACT_ATOMS: atom_id res chain seq x y z
N MET A 1 -19.12 58.45 41.53
CA MET A 1 -19.64 57.16 41.04
C MET A 1 -19.93 57.34 39.55
N THR A 2 -18.95 57.05 38.70
CA THR A 2 -18.99 57.28 37.25
C THR A 2 -18.56 56.00 36.57
N GLY A 3 -19.54 55.20 36.14
CA GLY A 3 -19.34 53.94 35.42
C GLY A 3 -19.08 54.18 33.94
N ILE A 4 -17.99 53.61 33.44
CA ILE A 4 -17.68 53.51 32.01
C ILE A 4 -18.50 52.35 31.42
N PRO A 5 -19.29 52.53 30.35
CA PRO A 5 -19.91 51.40 29.68
C PRO A 5 -18.87 50.66 28.83
N GLY A 6 -18.67 49.38 29.13
CA GLY A 6 -17.88 48.47 28.32
C GLY A 6 -18.55 48.24 26.96
N ARG A 7 -17.88 48.64 25.89
CA ARG A 7 -18.23 48.34 24.50
C ARG A 7 -17.74 46.92 24.21
N THR A 8 -18.64 45.95 24.12
CA THR A 8 -18.33 44.63 23.56
C THR A 8 -18.35 44.74 22.03
N ALA A 9 -17.19 44.55 21.41
CA ALA A 9 -17.09 44.34 19.97
C ALA A 9 -17.67 42.95 19.64
N VAL A 10 -18.77 42.93 18.90
CA VAL A 10 -19.31 41.72 18.29
C VAL A 10 -18.39 41.36 17.12
N THR A 11 -17.66 40.27 17.25
CA THR A 11 -16.80 39.75 16.18
C THR A 11 -17.64 39.25 15.02
N GLU A 12 -17.21 39.66 13.83
CA GLU A 12 -17.86 39.44 12.56
C GLU A 12 -17.98 37.96 12.19
N SER A 13 -19.19 37.61 11.77
CA SER A 13 -19.61 36.44 11.02
C SER A 13 -18.52 35.79 10.15
N LEU A 14 -18.03 34.63 10.59
CA LEU A 14 -17.37 33.65 9.74
C LEU A 14 -18.40 33.13 8.72
N LYS A 15 -18.41 33.70 7.52
CA LYS A 15 -19.07 33.10 6.35
C LYS A 15 -18.37 31.79 6.02
N ALA A 16 -18.94 30.68 6.47
CA ALA A 16 -18.60 29.36 5.96
C ALA A 16 -18.90 29.32 4.45
N LEU A 17 -17.87 29.16 3.63
CA LEU A 17 -18.03 28.87 2.21
C LEU A 17 -18.68 27.48 2.09
N PRO A 18 -19.70 27.31 1.22
CA PRO A 18 -20.29 26.00 1.01
C PRO A 18 -19.21 25.06 0.45
N ALA A 19 -19.03 23.92 1.10
CA ALA A 19 -18.22 22.84 0.58
C ALA A 19 -18.77 22.47 -0.81
N GLN A 20 -17.97 22.68 -1.87
CA GLN A 20 -18.30 22.15 -3.18
C GLN A 20 -18.48 20.64 -3.03
N LEU A 21 -19.72 20.17 -3.18
CA LEU A 21 -20.07 18.77 -3.36
C LEU A 21 -19.59 18.34 -4.74
N THR A 22 -18.27 18.28 -4.92
CA THR A 22 -17.69 17.55 -6.03
C THR A 22 -18.08 16.10 -5.82
N PRO A 23 -18.72 15.42 -6.79
CA PRO A 23 -19.07 14.02 -6.65
C PRO A 23 -17.83 13.21 -6.27
N PRO A 24 -17.97 12.23 -5.37
CA PRO A 24 -16.83 11.44 -4.91
C PRO A 24 -16.17 10.80 -6.12
N VAL A 25 -14.90 11.11 -6.34
CA VAL A 25 -14.10 10.54 -7.44
C VAL A 25 -14.26 9.03 -7.44
N GLU A 26 -14.69 8.46 -8.56
CA GLU A 26 -14.89 7.02 -8.71
C GLU A 26 -13.62 6.35 -9.26
N LEU A 27 -13.44 5.08 -8.93
CA LEU A 27 -12.39 4.28 -9.55
C LEU A 27 -12.95 3.69 -10.85
N PRO A 28 -12.17 3.67 -11.95
CA PRO A 28 -12.65 3.20 -13.24
C PRO A 28 -12.84 1.67 -13.32
N ALA A 29 -12.24 0.92 -12.38
CA ALA A 29 -12.33 -0.53 -12.29
C ALA A 29 -12.15 -1.02 -10.85
N GLY A 30 -12.22 -2.34 -10.67
CA GLY A 30 -11.97 -2.98 -9.37
C GLY A 30 -10.55 -2.73 -8.87
N VAL A 31 -10.38 -2.64 -7.54
CA VAL A 31 -9.07 -2.38 -6.91
C VAL A 31 -8.02 -3.40 -7.33
N HIS A 32 -8.36 -4.69 -7.31
CA HIS A 32 -7.42 -5.75 -7.68
C HIS A 32 -7.05 -5.71 -9.17
N GLU A 33 -8.02 -5.48 -10.05
CA GLU A 33 -7.79 -5.33 -11.49
C GLU A 33 -6.82 -4.17 -11.81
N LEU A 34 -7.05 -3.00 -11.18
CA LEU A 34 -6.16 -1.85 -11.31
C LEU A 34 -4.76 -2.11 -10.75
N ALA A 35 -4.65 -2.88 -9.66
CA ALA A 35 -3.37 -3.25 -9.09
C ALA A 35 -2.60 -4.22 -10.00
N VAL A 36 -3.28 -5.20 -10.63
CA VAL A 36 -2.68 -6.12 -11.62
C VAL A 36 -2.15 -5.34 -12.82
N ALA A 37 -2.96 -4.45 -13.39
CA ALA A 37 -2.55 -3.62 -14.52
C ALA A 37 -1.36 -2.72 -14.16
N ALA A 38 -1.37 -2.12 -12.97
CA ALA A 38 -0.29 -1.27 -12.50
C ALA A 38 1.02 -2.04 -12.28
N ALA A 39 0.97 -3.25 -11.70
CA ALA A 39 2.14 -4.09 -11.53
C ALA A 39 2.79 -4.41 -12.90
N ALA A 40 1.98 -4.74 -13.90
CA ALA A 40 2.45 -4.97 -15.26
C ALA A 40 3.08 -3.72 -15.89
N ALA A 41 2.46 -2.55 -15.75
CA ALA A 41 2.99 -1.28 -16.26
C ALA A 41 4.31 -0.86 -15.58
N LEU A 42 4.51 -1.26 -14.33
CA LEU A 42 5.75 -1.03 -13.56
C LEU A 42 6.84 -2.07 -13.86
N GLY A 43 6.53 -3.13 -14.61
CA GLY A 43 7.45 -4.25 -14.86
C GLY A 43 7.77 -5.04 -13.59
N TRP A 44 6.84 -5.11 -12.63
CA TRP A 44 7.02 -5.89 -11.42
C TRP A 44 6.64 -7.35 -11.65
N ASP A 45 7.65 -8.22 -11.59
CA ASP A 45 7.45 -9.67 -11.68
C ASP A 45 6.84 -10.21 -10.38
N GLY A 46 5.77 -10.99 -10.50
CA GLY A 46 5.12 -11.66 -9.36
C GLY A 46 3.62 -11.77 -9.52
N THR A 47 2.98 -12.31 -8.48
CA THR A 47 1.52 -12.39 -8.36
C THR A 47 1.03 -11.20 -7.53
N VAL A 48 0.03 -10.49 -8.03
CA VAL A 48 -0.68 -9.48 -7.24
C VAL A 48 -1.69 -10.21 -6.36
N LEU A 49 -1.67 -9.95 -5.05
CA LEU A 49 -2.65 -10.49 -4.12
C LEU A 49 -3.90 -9.61 -4.04
N PRO A 50 -5.08 -10.16 -3.66
CA PRO A 50 -6.24 -9.36 -3.33
C PRO A 50 -5.92 -8.33 -2.23
N GLU A 51 -6.66 -7.21 -2.24
CA GLU A 51 -6.41 -6.13 -1.30
C GLU A 51 -6.53 -6.61 0.16
N MET A 52 -5.54 -6.25 0.97
CA MET A 52 -5.50 -6.57 2.39
C MET A 52 -5.27 -5.32 3.23
N THR A 53 -5.62 -5.41 4.52
CA THR A 53 -5.34 -4.34 5.49
C THR A 53 -4.15 -4.72 6.35
N LEU A 54 -3.01 -4.06 6.11
CA LEU A 54 -1.77 -4.23 6.86
C LEU A 54 -1.43 -2.92 7.57
N HIS A 55 -1.19 -2.96 8.88
CA HIS A 55 -0.92 -1.74 9.67
C HIS A 55 -2.00 -0.66 9.57
N GLY A 56 -3.26 -1.05 9.37
CA GLY A 56 -4.36 -0.12 9.12
C GLY A 56 -4.31 0.57 7.75
N ARG A 57 -3.49 0.07 6.82
CA ARG A 57 -3.34 0.55 5.44
C ARG A 57 -3.85 -0.50 4.48
N ARG A 58 -4.58 -0.05 3.46
CA ARG A 58 -5.11 -0.91 2.40
C ARG A 58 -4.14 -0.93 1.22
N VAL A 59 -3.66 -2.12 0.88
CA VAL A 59 -2.70 -2.33 -0.22
C VAL A 59 -2.95 -3.68 -0.88
N CYS A 60 -2.59 -3.78 -2.15
CA CYS A 60 -2.37 -5.06 -2.84
C CYS A 60 -0.86 -5.32 -2.84
N LEU A 61 -0.42 -6.46 -2.32
CA LEU A 61 0.99 -6.85 -2.40
C LEU A 61 1.28 -7.49 -3.75
N VAL A 62 2.45 -7.19 -4.30
CA VAL A 62 3.03 -7.96 -5.41
C VAL A 62 4.10 -8.85 -4.82
N VAL A 63 3.97 -10.15 -5.04
CA VAL A 63 4.76 -11.15 -4.34
C VAL A 63 5.28 -12.23 -5.27
N ASP A 64 6.40 -12.82 -4.87
CA ASP A 64 7.05 -13.91 -5.57
C ASP A 64 7.15 -15.12 -4.62
N LEU A 65 6.61 -16.26 -5.06
CA LEU A 65 6.62 -17.49 -4.29
C LEU A 65 7.93 -18.23 -4.54
N LYS A 66 8.71 -18.44 -3.49
CA LYS A 66 9.94 -19.24 -3.53
C LYS A 66 9.55 -20.72 -3.57
N ALA A 67 9.53 -21.28 -4.78
CA ALA A 67 9.02 -22.64 -5.04
C ALA A 67 9.76 -23.73 -4.25
N ASP A 68 11.06 -23.58 -4.05
CA ASP A 68 11.92 -24.44 -3.25
C ASP A 68 11.52 -24.42 -1.76
N VAL A 69 11.39 -23.23 -1.17
CA VAL A 69 10.96 -23.06 0.23
C VAL A 69 9.51 -23.53 0.42
N HIS A 70 8.64 -23.25 -0.54
CA HIS A 70 7.25 -23.72 -0.53
C HIS A 70 7.19 -25.26 -0.52
N ALA A 71 7.95 -25.93 -1.39
CA ALA A 71 8.00 -27.38 -1.45
C ALA A 71 8.56 -27.98 -0.15
N GLU A 72 9.61 -27.39 0.42
CA GLU A 72 10.15 -27.82 1.72
C GLU A 72 9.10 -27.68 2.83
N ARG A 73 8.40 -26.54 2.90
CA ARG A 73 7.34 -26.32 3.88
C ARG A 73 6.22 -27.36 3.77
N ILE A 74 5.78 -27.70 2.56
CA ILE A 74 4.78 -28.77 2.34
C ILE A 74 5.31 -30.10 2.88
N CYS A 75 6.54 -30.48 2.50
CA CYS A 75 7.15 -31.75 2.94
C CYS A 75 7.29 -31.85 4.46
N LEU A 76 7.56 -30.73 5.14
CA LEU A 76 7.73 -30.66 6.58
C LEU A 76 6.44 -30.34 7.34
N GLY A 77 5.30 -30.17 6.65
CA GLY A 77 4.02 -29.81 7.26
C GLY A 77 4.01 -28.43 7.92
N GLN A 78 4.77 -27.48 7.37
CA GLN A 78 4.92 -26.12 7.90
C GLN A 78 3.91 -25.17 7.24
N GLU A 79 2.76 -25.00 7.89
CA GLU A 79 1.73 -24.05 7.48
C GLU A 79 2.14 -22.59 7.72
N PRO A 80 1.51 -21.62 7.02
CA PRO A 80 1.67 -20.20 7.30
C PRO A 80 1.33 -19.86 8.76
N VAL A 81 2.11 -18.97 9.38
CA VAL A 81 1.84 -18.48 10.75
C VAL A 81 1.40 -17.02 10.71
N THR A 82 0.09 -16.78 10.80
CA THR A 82 -0.51 -15.44 10.65
C THR A 82 -0.60 -14.64 11.95
N ASP A 83 -0.40 -15.29 13.12
CA ASP A 83 -0.35 -14.59 14.39
C ASP A 83 0.95 -13.79 14.54
N ARG A 84 0.81 -12.47 14.65
CA ARG A 84 1.94 -11.54 14.73
C ARG A 84 2.76 -11.77 16.00
N ALA A 85 2.14 -12.12 17.12
CA ALA A 85 2.86 -12.35 18.37
C ALA A 85 3.77 -13.58 18.24
N SER A 86 3.26 -14.66 17.67
CA SER A 86 4.02 -15.88 17.38
C SER A 86 5.21 -15.60 16.47
N VAL A 87 5.00 -14.93 15.33
CA VAL A 87 6.10 -14.60 14.40
C VAL A 87 7.12 -13.66 15.05
N SER A 88 6.70 -12.78 15.96
CA SER A 88 7.63 -11.88 16.65
C SER A 88 8.66 -12.61 17.52
N THR A 89 8.32 -13.80 18.03
CA THR A 89 9.26 -14.64 18.79
C THR A 89 10.38 -15.19 17.91
N TRP A 90 10.19 -15.29 16.59
CA TRP A 90 11.19 -15.84 15.67
C TRP A 90 12.43 -14.97 15.52
N ALA A 91 12.36 -13.71 15.92
CA ALA A 91 13.52 -12.83 16.00
C ALA A 91 14.41 -13.11 17.22
N TRP A 92 14.00 -14.00 18.13
CA TRP A 92 14.79 -14.39 19.29
C TRP A 92 15.99 -15.24 18.86
N PRO A 93 17.21 -14.96 19.38
CA PRO A 93 18.42 -15.71 19.02
C PRO A 93 18.29 -17.22 19.19
N GLU A 94 17.50 -17.67 20.16
CA GLU A 94 17.25 -19.08 20.49
C GLU A 94 16.51 -19.84 19.37
N LEU A 95 15.81 -19.11 18.49
CA LEU A 95 15.07 -19.65 17.36
C LEU A 95 15.80 -19.47 16.02
N ASN A 96 17.01 -18.91 16.03
CA ASN A 96 17.79 -18.73 14.81
C ASN A 96 18.09 -20.09 14.15
N GLY A 97 17.83 -20.19 12.85
CA GLY A 97 17.95 -21.44 12.08
C GLY A 97 16.93 -22.53 12.43
N ARG A 98 15.95 -22.26 13.30
CA ARG A 98 14.89 -23.21 13.70
C ARG A 98 13.50 -22.84 13.20
N VAL A 99 13.36 -21.65 12.63
CA VAL A 99 12.09 -21.14 12.09
C VAL A 99 12.04 -21.37 10.59
N PRO A 100 10.85 -21.64 10.02
CA PRO A 100 10.70 -21.82 8.58
C PRO A 100 11.24 -20.61 7.81
N GLU A 101 11.93 -20.83 6.71
CA GLU A 101 12.31 -19.74 5.80
C GLU A 101 11.06 -19.11 5.16
N PRO A 102 11.03 -17.79 4.90
CA PRO A 102 9.85 -17.15 4.33
C PRO A 102 9.64 -17.66 2.90
N ALA A 103 8.51 -18.32 2.67
CA ALA A 103 8.15 -18.88 1.36
C ALA A 103 7.81 -17.79 0.33
N VAL A 104 7.56 -16.56 0.78
CA VAL A 104 7.17 -15.46 -0.10
C VAL A 104 8.13 -14.29 0.02
N ARG A 105 8.59 -13.80 -1.13
CA ARG A 105 9.31 -12.53 -1.25
C ARG A 105 8.33 -11.43 -1.64
N ILE A 106 8.32 -10.35 -0.89
CA ILE A 106 7.55 -9.14 -1.25
C ILE A 106 8.34 -8.39 -2.33
N VAL A 107 7.73 -8.19 -3.49
CA VAL A 107 8.29 -7.44 -4.62
C VAL A 107 7.94 -5.96 -4.46
N GLY A 108 6.69 -5.68 -4.13
CA GLY A 108 6.23 -4.33 -3.88
C GLY A 108 4.82 -4.26 -3.30
N ALA A 109 4.34 -3.04 -3.07
CA ALA A 109 3.00 -2.77 -2.58
C ALA A 109 2.32 -1.67 -3.39
N ILE A 110 1.07 -1.92 -3.78
CA ILE A 110 0.26 -1.02 -4.60
C ILE A 110 -0.93 -0.52 -3.79
N ALA A 111 -1.07 0.79 -3.66
CA ALA A 111 -2.24 1.42 -3.06
C ALA A 111 -3.15 2.02 -4.15
N VAL A 112 -4.33 1.43 -4.37
CA VAL A 112 -5.33 2.02 -5.27
C VAL A 112 -6.19 3.00 -4.49
N ALA A 113 -6.26 4.26 -4.93
CA ALA A 113 -6.96 5.29 -4.19
C ALA A 113 -7.63 6.33 -5.10
N ARG A 114 -8.73 6.90 -4.62
CA ARG A 114 -9.45 8.01 -5.28
C ARG A 114 -8.74 9.36 -5.10
N HIS A 115 -7.85 9.44 -4.11
CA HIS A 115 -7.14 10.65 -3.73
C HIS A 115 -5.69 10.33 -3.40
N TRP A 116 -4.77 11.15 -3.90
CA TRP A 116 -3.33 10.91 -3.74
C TRP A 116 -2.87 10.92 -2.29
N ARG A 117 -3.50 11.73 -1.41
CA ARG A 117 -3.16 11.77 0.02
C ARG A 117 -3.38 10.41 0.68
N THR A 118 -4.49 9.75 0.33
CA THR A 118 -4.81 8.40 0.81
C THR A 118 -3.89 7.37 0.19
N GLY A 119 -3.64 7.44 -1.12
CA GLY A 119 -2.71 6.55 -1.82
C GLY A 119 -1.31 6.59 -1.19
N LEU A 120 -0.78 7.79 -0.96
CA LEU A 120 0.53 8.00 -0.35
C LEU A 120 0.58 7.53 1.11
N ALA A 121 -0.47 7.82 1.90
CA ALA A 121 -0.55 7.37 3.29
C ALA A 121 -0.61 5.83 3.41
N ASN A 122 -1.17 5.16 2.40
CA ASN A 122 -1.22 3.72 2.32
C ASN A 122 0.10 3.12 1.79
N ALA A 123 0.71 3.69 0.76
CA ALA A 123 1.90 3.14 0.11
C ALA A 123 3.19 3.33 0.92
N VAL A 124 3.45 4.54 1.43
CA VAL A 124 4.75 4.91 2.04
C VAL A 124 5.24 3.95 3.14
N PRO A 125 4.40 3.45 4.07
CA PRO A 125 4.85 2.51 5.10
C PRO A 125 5.46 1.21 4.56
N PHE A 126 5.16 0.83 3.31
CA PHE A 126 5.63 -0.41 2.69
C PHE A 126 6.94 -0.27 1.93
N LEU A 127 7.48 0.96 1.81
CA LEU A 127 8.79 1.21 1.19
C LEU A 127 9.98 0.56 1.94
N ARG A 128 9.71 -0.07 3.08
CA ARG A 128 10.66 -0.88 3.84
C ARG A 128 10.73 -2.34 3.37
N TYR A 129 9.72 -2.81 2.64
CA TYR A 129 9.59 -4.21 2.20
C TYR A 129 9.91 -4.41 0.72
N GLY A 130 9.74 -3.36 -0.08
CA GLY A 130 9.88 -3.39 -1.53
C GLY A 130 9.56 -2.03 -2.15
N ASP A 131 9.47 -2.01 -3.48
CA ASP A 131 9.01 -0.82 -4.20
C ASP A 131 7.53 -0.56 -3.89
N THR A 132 7.10 0.69 -4.00
CA THR A 132 5.69 1.02 -3.77
C THR A 132 5.14 1.93 -4.84
N ALA A 133 3.85 1.76 -5.12
CA ALA A 133 3.13 2.53 -6.10
C ALA A 133 1.76 2.93 -5.56
N MET A 134 1.20 4.00 -6.12
CA MET A 134 -0.22 4.27 -6.00
C MET A 134 -0.87 4.37 -7.37
N VAL A 135 -2.10 3.85 -7.45
CA VAL A 135 -2.94 3.98 -8.64
C VAL A 135 -4.00 5.03 -8.37
N LEU A 136 -4.09 6.02 -9.25
CA LEU A 136 -5.01 7.15 -9.14
C LEU A 136 -5.84 7.26 -10.42
N PRO A 137 -7.16 7.55 -10.34
CA PRO A 137 -7.95 7.81 -11.53
C PRO A 137 -7.45 9.08 -12.23
N THR A 138 -7.59 9.17 -13.56
CA THR A 138 -7.12 10.32 -14.36
C THR A 138 -7.66 11.66 -13.85
N SER A 139 -8.89 11.68 -13.33
CA SER A 139 -9.49 12.88 -12.71
C SER A 139 -8.72 13.40 -11.49
N ALA A 140 -7.93 12.57 -10.81
CA ALA A 140 -7.10 12.95 -9.67
C ALA A 140 -5.72 13.47 -10.09
N VAL A 141 -5.19 13.05 -11.25
CA VAL A 141 -3.86 13.45 -11.74
C VAL A 141 -3.89 14.71 -12.61
N LEU A 142 -5.04 15.06 -13.20
CA LEU A 142 -5.21 16.28 -14.00
C LEU A 142 -5.50 17.55 -13.17
N THR A 143 -5.03 17.61 -11.92
CA THR A 143 -5.33 18.72 -10.99
C THR A 143 -4.08 19.56 -10.66
N HIS A 144 -4.28 20.83 -10.31
CA HIS A 144 -3.18 21.66 -9.80
C HIS A 144 -2.58 21.08 -8.50
N ASP A 145 -3.42 20.51 -7.63
CA ASP A 145 -2.96 19.85 -6.40
C ASP A 145 -2.08 18.63 -6.72
N TYR A 146 -2.34 17.89 -7.79
CA TYR A 146 -1.45 16.82 -8.23
C TYR A 146 -0.03 17.35 -8.54
N LEU A 147 0.06 18.38 -9.39
CA LEU A 147 1.35 18.95 -9.80
C LEU A 147 2.09 19.62 -8.66
N ALA A 148 1.39 20.43 -7.85
CA ALA A 148 1.99 21.23 -6.79
C ALA A 148 2.31 20.41 -5.53
N ASN A 149 1.54 19.36 -5.25
CA ASN A 149 1.58 18.66 -3.97
C ASN A 149 1.83 17.15 -4.06
N CYS A 150 1.24 16.45 -5.04
CA CYS A 150 1.39 15.00 -5.16
C CYS A 150 2.76 14.62 -5.74
N LEU A 151 3.12 15.15 -6.92
CA LEU A 151 4.36 14.80 -7.62
C LEU A 151 5.62 15.04 -6.77
N PRO A 152 5.81 16.22 -6.13
CA PRO A 152 7.01 16.45 -5.34
C PRO A 152 7.14 15.51 -4.14
N ARG A 153 6.03 15.20 -3.46
CA ARG A 153 6.02 14.29 -2.30
C ARG A 153 6.28 12.85 -2.72
N SER A 154 5.62 12.38 -3.77
CA SER A 154 5.78 11.02 -4.27
C SER A 154 7.21 10.78 -4.72
N ARG A 155 7.81 11.76 -5.43
CA ARG A 155 9.25 11.74 -5.77
C ARG A 155 10.15 11.75 -4.53
N ALA A 156 9.85 12.57 -3.52
CA ALA A 156 10.64 12.62 -2.28
C ALA A 156 10.62 11.29 -1.51
N TYR A 157 9.48 10.61 -1.47
CA TYR A 157 9.37 9.28 -0.84
C TYR A 157 9.92 8.15 -1.74
N GLY A 158 9.88 8.33 -3.06
CA GLY A 158 10.21 7.29 -4.05
C GLY A 158 9.03 6.39 -4.41
N VAL A 159 7.80 6.87 -4.25
CA VAL A 159 6.56 6.13 -4.59
C VAL A 159 6.21 6.36 -6.05
N ALA A 160 6.00 5.30 -6.81
CA ALA A 160 5.53 5.36 -8.19
C ALA A 160 4.08 5.83 -8.27
N ILE A 161 3.71 6.46 -9.38
CA ILE A 161 2.33 6.86 -9.66
C ILE A 161 1.93 6.26 -10.99
N VAL A 162 0.81 5.56 -10.97
CA VAL A 162 0.14 5.02 -12.14
C VAL A 162 -1.22 5.70 -12.23
N SER A 163 -1.52 6.32 -13.36
CA SER A 163 -2.85 6.86 -13.66
C SER A 163 -3.74 5.77 -14.23
N ALA A 164 -5.04 5.83 -13.95
CA ALA A 164 -6.04 4.89 -14.45
C ALA A 164 -7.12 5.66 -15.24
N GLU A 165 -7.19 5.34 -16.53
CA GLU A 165 -8.15 5.89 -17.47
C GLU A 165 -9.56 5.33 -17.23
N PRO A 166 -10.62 6.03 -17.70
CA PRO A 166 -12.00 5.57 -17.56
C PRO A 166 -12.28 4.17 -18.15
N ASP A 167 -11.48 3.71 -19.12
CA ASP A 167 -11.57 2.38 -19.73
C ASP A 167 -10.71 1.32 -19.02
N ALA A 168 -10.26 1.62 -17.79
CA ALA A 168 -9.42 0.79 -16.93
C ALA A 168 -7.99 0.55 -17.46
N LYS A 169 -7.58 1.21 -18.54
CA LYS A 169 -6.17 1.24 -18.93
C LYS A 169 -5.37 2.06 -17.93
N VAL A 170 -4.12 1.68 -17.75
CA VAL A 170 -3.22 2.38 -16.82
C VAL A 170 -1.98 2.90 -17.53
N GLU A 171 -1.48 4.05 -17.09
CA GLU A 171 -0.28 4.68 -17.61
C GLU A 171 0.67 5.07 -16.46
N LEU A 172 1.98 4.95 -16.70
CA LEU A 172 2.98 5.32 -15.71
C LEU A 172 3.26 6.82 -15.76
N ASP A 173 2.76 7.56 -14.78
CA ASP A 173 2.99 9.00 -14.66
C ASP A 173 4.37 9.32 -14.04
N LEU A 174 4.74 8.57 -12.99
CA LEU A 174 5.96 8.79 -12.22
C LEU A 174 6.59 7.44 -11.87
N PRO A 175 7.82 7.14 -12.33
CA PRO A 175 8.53 5.96 -11.88
C PRO A 175 8.89 6.06 -10.39
N GLY A 176 8.85 4.92 -9.70
CA GLY A 176 9.34 4.78 -8.33
C GLY A 176 10.86 4.83 -8.26
N ARG A 177 11.41 4.91 -7.04
CA ARG A 177 12.86 4.80 -6.83
C ARG A 177 13.25 3.33 -6.70
N GLN A 178 13.95 2.79 -7.69
CA GLN A 178 14.33 1.37 -7.74
C GLN A 178 15.65 1.02 -7.02
N ASP A 179 16.46 2.02 -6.65
CA ASP A 179 17.77 1.81 -6.01
C ASP A 179 17.68 2.04 -4.50
N ARG A 180 17.00 1.13 -3.80
CA ARG A 180 16.87 1.13 -2.34
C ARG A 180 17.41 -0.17 -1.76
N ALA A 181 18.35 -0.06 -0.82
CA ALA A 181 18.73 -1.18 0.03
C ALA A 181 17.59 -1.47 1.02
N TYR A 182 17.08 -2.69 0.99
CA TYR A 182 16.07 -3.13 1.94
C TYR A 182 16.76 -3.65 3.21
N PRO A 183 16.22 -3.33 4.41
CA PRO A 183 16.74 -3.89 5.64
C PRO A 183 16.67 -5.42 5.62
N GLU A 184 17.54 -6.04 6.42
CA GLU A 184 17.52 -7.49 6.65
C GLU A 184 16.14 -7.94 7.17
N VAL A 185 15.80 -9.20 6.89
CA VAL A 185 14.49 -9.79 7.19
C VAL A 185 14.19 -9.70 8.68
N ASP A 186 13.34 -8.74 9.07
CA ASP A 186 12.91 -8.55 10.45
C ASP A 186 11.59 -9.27 10.76
N ALA A 187 11.22 -9.33 12.04
CA ALA A 187 9.99 -9.98 12.50
C ALA A 187 8.73 -9.47 11.76
N LEU A 188 8.74 -8.22 11.34
CA LEU A 188 7.59 -7.63 10.70
C LEU A 188 7.51 -7.98 9.21
N TYR A 189 8.64 -7.97 8.49
CA TYR A 189 8.72 -8.57 7.15
C TYR A 189 8.28 -10.02 7.19
N ARG A 190 8.78 -10.80 8.17
CA ARG A 190 8.40 -12.20 8.36
C ARG A 190 6.90 -12.36 8.46
N TRP A 191 6.25 -11.59 9.33
CA TRP A 191 4.81 -11.68 9.51
C TRP A 191 4.02 -11.31 8.25
N VAL A 192 4.43 -10.26 7.52
CA VAL A 192 3.79 -9.89 6.25
C VAL A 192 3.99 -10.99 5.19
N SER A 193 5.17 -11.62 5.15
CA SER A 193 5.45 -12.76 4.26
C SER A 193 4.56 -13.96 4.58
N GLU A 194 4.33 -14.28 5.87
CA GLU A 194 3.40 -15.35 6.27
C GLU A 194 1.95 -15.05 5.87
N LEU A 195 1.48 -13.81 6.07
CA LEU A 195 0.14 -13.41 5.62
C LEU A 195 -0.02 -13.49 4.10
N ALA A 196 1.00 -13.09 3.36
CA ALA A 196 1.00 -13.22 1.90
C ALA A 196 0.99 -14.69 1.47
N TYR A 197 1.74 -15.55 2.18
CA TYR A 197 1.80 -16.98 1.89
C TYR A 197 0.44 -17.65 2.14
N ASP A 198 -0.19 -17.35 3.27
CA ASP A 198 -1.54 -17.81 3.61
C ASP A 198 -2.55 -17.47 2.50
N GLN A 199 -2.55 -16.23 2.03
CA GLN A 199 -3.47 -15.81 0.97
C GLN A 199 -3.19 -16.47 -0.39
N ILE A 200 -1.93 -16.81 -0.70
CA ILE A 200 -1.59 -17.59 -1.90
C ILE A 200 -2.19 -18.99 -1.80
N LEU A 201 -2.06 -19.64 -0.63
CA LEU A 201 -2.59 -21.00 -0.42
C LEU A 201 -4.12 -21.02 -0.47
N ASP A 202 -4.79 -20.03 0.12
CA ASP A 202 -6.25 -19.88 0.05
C ASP A 202 -6.74 -19.69 -1.38
N GLY A 203 -6.04 -18.84 -2.17
CA GLY A 203 -6.37 -18.62 -3.57
C GLY A 203 -6.17 -19.86 -4.45
N ALA A 204 -5.13 -20.65 -4.17
CA ALA A 204 -4.89 -21.92 -4.84
C ALA A 204 -5.98 -22.95 -4.52
N ALA A 205 -6.40 -23.05 -3.25
CA ALA A 205 -7.46 -23.96 -2.81
C ALA A 205 -8.84 -23.60 -3.37
N ALA A 206 -9.12 -22.33 -3.63
CA ALA A 206 -10.38 -21.88 -4.26
C ALA A 206 -10.48 -22.24 -5.75
N THR A 207 -9.37 -22.61 -6.39
CA THR A 207 -9.31 -22.93 -7.83
C THR A 207 -9.28 -24.45 -8.11
N SER A 208 -9.09 -25.28 -7.07
CA SER A 208 -9.06 -26.75 -7.12
C SER A 208 -10.40 -27.38 -6.75
#